data_AF-A0A8T1U513-F1
#
_entry.id   AF-A0A8T1U513-F1
#
_cell.length_a   1.000
_cell.length_b   1.000
_cell.length_c   1.000
_cell.angle_alpha   90.00
_cell.angle_beta   90.00
_cell.angle_gamma   90.00
#
_symmetry.space_group_name_H-M   'P 1'
#
loop_
_entity.id
_entity.type
_entity.pdbx_description
1 polymer ?
#
loop_
_entity_poly.entity_id
_entity_poly.type
_entity_poly.pdbx_seq_one_letter_code
_entity_poly.pdbx_strand_id
1 'polypeptide(L)'
;MTATVLNINPTTLQLRGTIISTSAIELNYLSTISPGTVGNGKAMVVDGFGSIAGLNSISAVSLSTSGNITVGGVINGFLAYANQSAIQSLGLLTEYNIGASNPLDAYITIVGSGLSYTDSGFTSCIRMTGPNATPVIGNILISNGSSANAMWIGTHTNNVIFGTNSSTKMVLTAAGRLGIGVGSPSCPLDVSGSVSSTIDSAGSGVAYFTRSSGLVSTIGPLSSINISIKASNAFLAGSGFYTTSDVRRKKDFAELSDDVADAMLSVSPVLYRYKTQTDSTPLQLGYRAQDLIKGRLTHVINFTDVNDLPIEDPEVDTANVQYSVDYSKVVCLLHKLVLRQQFQIDELKNMLKLFLI
;
A
#
# COMPACT_ATOMS: atom_id res chain seq x y z
N MET A 1 69.59 2.48 -65.60
CA MET A 1 68.61 2.11 -66.65
C MET A 1 67.37 2.97 -66.49
N THR A 2 67.32 4.06 -67.25
CA THR A 2 66.14 4.92 -67.43
C THR A 2 65.25 4.23 -68.45
N ALA A 3 64.13 3.65 -68.02
CA ALA A 3 63.13 3.13 -68.96
C ALA A 3 62.45 4.32 -69.64
N THR A 4 62.80 4.57 -70.91
CA THR A 4 62.30 5.67 -71.74
C THR A 4 61.24 5.23 -72.76
N VAL A 5 60.76 3.98 -72.69
CA VAL A 5 59.79 3.44 -73.66
C VAL A 5 58.57 2.88 -72.93
N LEU A 6 57.43 3.53 -73.14
CA LEU A 6 56.10 2.98 -72.85
C LEU A 6 55.84 1.83 -73.84
N ASN A 7 56.03 0.59 -73.40
CA ASN A 7 55.83 -0.58 -74.24
C ASN A 7 54.32 -0.92 -74.30
N ILE A 8 53.59 -0.30 -75.23
CA ILE A 8 52.20 -0.67 -75.54
C ILE A 8 52.25 -1.85 -76.52
N ASN A 9 52.17 -3.08 -76.00
CA ASN A 9 51.85 -4.24 -76.83
C ASN A 9 50.36 -4.12 -77.23
N PRO A 10 49.98 -4.37 -78.50
CA PRO A 10 48.57 -4.35 -78.94
C PRO A 10 47.61 -5.23 -78.12
N THR A 11 48.11 -6.13 -77.26
CA THR A 11 47.29 -6.99 -76.41
C THR A 11 47.40 -6.74 -74.89
N THR A 12 48.43 -6.06 -74.38
CA THR A 12 48.61 -5.88 -72.90
C THR A 12 49.38 -4.60 -72.55
N LEU A 13 48.93 -3.89 -71.51
CA LEU A 13 49.66 -2.76 -70.90
C LEU A 13 50.53 -3.25 -69.72
N GLN A 14 51.80 -2.86 -69.66
CA GLN A 14 52.73 -3.23 -68.58
C GLN A 14 53.46 -2.02 -68.00
N LEU A 15 53.66 -1.98 -66.68
CA LEU A 15 54.52 -1.00 -65.99
C LEU A 15 55.65 -1.73 -65.26
N ARG A 16 56.90 -1.40 -65.61
CA ARG A 16 58.13 -1.98 -65.03
C ARG A 16 58.14 -3.52 -65.05
N GLY A 17 57.55 -4.13 -66.07
CA GLY A 17 57.48 -5.59 -66.25
C GLY A 17 56.26 -6.26 -65.60
N THR A 18 55.43 -5.53 -64.85
CA THR A 18 54.17 -6.04 -64.30
C THR A 18 53.03 -5.76 -65.27
N ILE A 19 52.27 -6.80 -65.63
CA ILE A 19 51.06 -6.66 -66.45
C ILE A 19 49.97 -5.95 -65.65
N ILE A 20 49.42 -4.90 -66.24
CA ILE A 20 48.16 -4.32 -65.78
C ILE A 20 47.04 -5.20 -66.33
N SER A 21 46.45 -6.01 -65.47
CA SER A 21 45.39 -6.96 -65.83
C SER A 21 43.99 -6.32 -65.87
N THR A 22 43.85 -5.08 -65.41
CA THR A 22 42.58 -4.33 -65.43
C THR A 22 42.33 -3.67 -66.78
N SER A 23 41.06 -3.63 -67.20
CA SER A 23 40.62 -2.87 -68.37
C SER A 23 40.74 -1.37 -68.16
N ALA A 24 40.73 -0.59 -69.25
CA ALA A 24 40.68 0.87 -69.18
C ALA A 24 39.44 1.38 -68.44
N ILE A 25 38.32 0.66 -68.51
CA ILE A 25 37.07 0.98 -67.79
C ILE A 25 37.29 0.86 -66.29
N GLU A 26 37.91 -0.23 -65.83
CA GLU A 26 38.17 -0.48 -64.40
C GLU A 26 39.21 0.50 -63.83
N LEU A 27 40.23 0.87 -64.60
CA LEU A 27 41.21 1.90 -64.21
C LEU A 27 40.56 3.29 -64.05
N ASN A 28 39.60 3.62 -64.91
CA ASN A 28 38.88 4.90 -64.86
C ASN A 28 37.91 5.01 -63.67
N TYR A 29 37.72 3.95 -62.88
CA TYR A 29 37.04 4.07 -61.59
C TYR A 29 37.82 4.90 -60.56
N LEU A 30 39.10 5.18 -60.78
CA LEU A 30 39.91 6.04 -59.90
C LEU A 30 40.03 7.48 -60.43
N SER A 31 39.64 7.73 -61.68
CA SER A 31 39.76 9.06 -62.29
C SER A 31 38.84 10.07 -61.60
N THR A 32 39.32 11.30 -61.46
CA THR A 32 38.57 12.50 -60.99
C THR A 32 37.98 12.42 -59.57
N ILE A 33 38.48 11.50 -58.72
CA ILE A 33 38.06 11.40 -57.31
C ILE A 33 38.97 12.23 -56.42
N SER A 34 38.38 12.97 -55.47
CA SER A 34 39.14 13.67 -54.44
C SER A 34 39.60 12.67 -53.38
N PRO A 35 40.83 12.74 -52.87
CA PRO A 35 41.25 11.95 -51.72
C PRO A 35 40.23 12.08 -50.58
N GLY A 36 39.77 10.93 -50.06
CA GLY A 36 38.77 10.85 -48.98
C GLY A 36 37.30 10.84 -49.41
N THR A 37 36.97 10.85 -50.72
CA THR A 37 35.58 10.74 -51.21
C THR A 37 35.34 9.48 -52.04
N VAL A 38 34.08 9.05 -52.14
CA VAL A 38 33.62 7.98 -53.04
C VAL A 38 32.57 8.57 -53.98
N GLY A 39 32.70 8.32 -55.29
CA GLY A 39 31.74 8.76 -56.31
C GLY A 39 30.82 7.62 -56.77
N ASN A 40 29.67 7.96 -57.36
CA ASN A 40 28.76 6.96 -57.93
C ASN A 40 29.44 6.18 -59.09
N GLY A 41 29.30 4.86 -59.09
CA GLY A 41 29.93 3.98 -60.09
C GLY A 41 31.45 3.88 -59.98
N LYS A 42 32.04 4.23 -58.83
CA LYS A 42 33.49 4.15 -58.56
C LYS A 42 33.79 2.98 -57.62
N ALA A 43 35.01 2.45 -57.70
CA ALA A 43 35.40 1.24 -56.97
C ALA A 43 35.65 1.54 -55.47
N MET A 44 35.15 0.65 -54.61
CA MET A 44 35.59 0.52 -53.22
C MET A 44 36.38 -0.78 -53.12
N VAL A 45 37.65 -0.70 -52.72
CA VAL A 45 38.55 -1.86 -52.68
C VAL A 45 38.57 -2.43 -51.27
N VAL A 46 38.25 -3.71 -51.16
CA VAL A 46 38.30 -4.50 -49.94
C VAL A 46 39.52 -5.41 -49.95
N ASP A 47 39.92 -5.94 -48.80
CA ASP A 47 40.97 -6.96 -48.71
C ASP A 47 40.48 -8.36 -49.17
N GLY A 48 41.35 -9.36 -49.09
CA GLY A 48 41.04 -10.75 -49.47
C GLY A 48 39.95 -11.42 -48.63
N PHE A 49 39.56 -10.83 -47.50
CA PHE A 49 38.44 -11.26 -46.65
C PHE A 49 37.19 -10.39 -46.84
N GLY A 50 37.21 -9.44 -47.77
CA GLY A 50 36.11 -8.50 -47.98
C GLY A 50 36.05 -7.36 -46.95
N SER A 51 37.10 -7.16 -46.16
CA SER A 51 37.16 -6.16 -45.10
C SER A 51 37.77 -4.83 -45.57
N ILE A 52 37.42 -3.75 -44.87
CA ILE A 52 38.03 -2.43 -45.01
C ILE A 52 38.59 -2.03 -43.64
N ALA A 53 39.86 -1.64 -43.57
CA ALA A 53 40.55 -1.27 -42.33
C ALA A 53 41.26 0.09 -42.45
N GLY A 54 41.43 0.80 -41.32
CA GLY A 54 42.21 2.04 -41.25
C GLY A 54 41.47 3.33 -41.64
N LEU A 55 40.15 3.28 -41.88
CA LEU A 55 39.35 4.49 -42.11
C LEU A 55 39.24 5.32 -40.83
N ASN A 56 39.61 6.60 -40.91
CA ASN A 56 39.45 7.56 -39.81
C ASN A 56 37.98 8.01 -39.68
N SER A 57 37.27 8.18 -40.80
CA SER A 57 35.87 8.59 -40.82
C SER A 57 35.10 7.98 -42.00
N ILE A 58 33.79 7.76 -41.79
CA ILE A 58 32.84 7.35 -42.83
C ILE A 58 31.70 8.36 -42.79
N SER A 59 31.51 9.11 -43.89
CA SER A 59 30.34 9.99 -44.07
C SER A 59 29.41 9.33 -45.07
N ALA A 60 28.28 8.83 -44.59
CA ALA A 60 27.27 8.16 -45.40
C ALA A 60 25.87 8.67 -45.04
N VAL A 61 24.97 8.70 -46.03
CA VAL A 61 23.56 9.05 -45.80
C VAL A 61 22.87 7.98 -44.94
N SER A 62 23.24 6.72 -45.11
CA SER A 62 22.80 5.61 -44.28
C SER A 62 23.86 4.51 -44.26
N LEU A 63 23.94 3.77 -43.15
CA LEU A 63 24.66 2.49 -43.05
C LEU A 63 23.62 1.40 -42.82
N SER A 64 23.56 0.42 -43.72
CA SER A 64 22.71 -0.76 -43.61
C SER A 64 23.59 -2.00 -43.57
N THR A 65 23.36 -2.88 -42.59
CA THR A 65 24.08 -4.16 -42.49
C THR A 65 23.09 -5.27 -42.17
N SER A 66 23.35 -6.47 -42.69
CA SER A 66 22.60 -7.68 -42.32
C SER A 66 23.05 -8.29 -40.99
N GLY A 67 24.11 -7.75 -40.38
CA GLY A 67 24.69 -8.22 -39.13
C GLY A 67 24.76 -7.13 -38.07
N ASN A 68 25.72 -7.26 -37.15
CA ASN A 68 25.91 -6.32 -36.06
C ASN A 68 26.83 -5.17 -36.49
N ILE A 69 26.53 -3.95 -36.05
CA ILE A 69 27.46 -2.82 -36.06
C ILE A 69 28.13 -2.76 -34.69
N THR A 70 29.43 -3.05 -34.62
CA THR A 70 30.22 -2.94 -33.38
C THR A 70 30.99 -1.62 -33.40
N VAL A 71 30.75 -0.75 -32.42
CA VAL A 71 31.44 0.54 -32.26
C VAL A 71 32.20 0.55 -30.95
N GLY A 72 33.52 0.75 -30.98
CA GLY A 72 34.36 0.82 -29.78
C GLY A 72 34.30 2.15 -29.02
N GLY A 73 33.59 3.15 -29.56
CA GLY A 73 33.40 4.48 -28.99
C GLY A 73 31.91 4.84 -28.83
N VAL A 74 31.58 6.14 -28.87
CA VAL A 74 30.21 6.64 -28.66
C VAL A 74 29.43 6.71 -29.97
N ILE A 75 28.20 6.21 -30.00
CA ILE A 75 27.22 6.47 -31.06
C ILE A 75 26.36 7.66 -30.66
N ASN A 76 26.64 8.85 -31.21
CA ASN A 76 25.82 10.04 -31.01
C ASN A 76 24.63 10.02 -32.00
N GLY A 77 23.54 9.34 -31.66
CA GLY A 77 22.37 9.22 -32.54
C GLY A 77 21.04 9.15 -31.77
N PHE A 78 20.07 9.96 -32.19
CA PHE A 78 18.69 9.91 -31.74
C PHE A 78 17.98 8.70 -32.37
N LEU A 79 17.50 7.75 -31.55
CA LEU A 79 16.63 6.66 -32.03
C LEU A 79 15.29 7.27 -32.47
N ALA A 80 14.92 7.09 -33.73
CA ALA A 80 13.84 7.82 -34.43
C ALA A 80 12.47 7.84 -33.72
N TYR A 81 11.62 8.81 -34.07
CA TYR A 81 10.28 9.09 -33.50
C TYR A 81 9.19 8.02 -33.74
N ALA A 82 9.54 6.82 -34.22
CA ALA A 82 8.59 5.76 -34.59
C ALA A 82 8.92 4.42 -33.91
N ASN A 83 7.98 3.47 -33.96
CA ASN A 83 8.13 2.13 -33.35
C ASN A 83 9.38 1.40 -33.89
N GLN A 84 10.31 1.03 -32.99
CA GLN A 84 11.55 0.32 -33.32
C GLN A 84 11.37 -1.21 -33.15
N SER A 85 10.62 -1.86 -34.03
CA SER A 85 10.30 -3.30 -33.93
C SER A 85 11.51 -4.25 -34.00
N ALA A 86 12.67 -3.77 -34.45
CA ALA A 86 13.92 -4.54 -34.53
C ALA A 86 14.71 -4.55 -33.21
N ILE A 87 14.44 -3.63 -32.27
CA ILE A 87 15.09 -3.61 -30.95
C ILE A 87 14.31 -4.57 -30.03
N GLN A 88 14.67 -5.86 -30.07
CA GLN A 88 13.97 -6.91 -29.30
C GLN A 88 14.60 -7.19 -27.92
N SER A 89 15.83 -6.73 -27.70
CA SER A 89 16.52 -6.81 -26.41
C SER A 89 17.58 -5.71 -26.30
N LEU A 90 17.71 -5.13 -25.11
CA LEU A 90 18.87 -4.33 -24.74
C LEU A 90 19.78 -5.20 -23.86
N GLY A 91 21.11 -5.01 -23.96
CA GLY A 91 22.07 -5.72 -23.09
C GLY A 91 21.97 -5.29 -21.62
N LEU A 92 22.99 -5.60 -20.81
CA LEU A 92 23.05 -5.06 -19.44
C LEU A 92 23.28 -3.54 -19.51
N LEU A 93 22.23 -2.76 -19.24
CA LEU A 93 22.34 -1.31 -19.13
C LEU A 93 22.61 -0.97 -17.67
N THR A 94 23.82 -0.53 -17.37
CA THR A 94 24.16 0.05 -16.07
C THR A 94 23.41 1.36 -15.83
N GLU A 95 23.04 2.07 -16.90
CA GLU A 95 22.21 3.28 -16.90
C GLU A 95 21.34 3.29 -18.18
N TYR A 96 20.01 3.48 -18.05
CA TYR A 96 19.09 3.64 -19.20
C TYR A 96 18.35 4.98 -19.08
N ASN A 97 18.86 6.00 -19.78
CA ASN A 97 18.18 7.30 -19.86
C ASN A 97 17.03 7.24 -20.87
N ILE A 98 15.80 7.07 -20.38
CA ILE A 98 14.60 7.38 -21.15
C ILE A 98 14.21 8.82 -20.85
N GLY A 99 14.61 9.75 -21.73
CA GLY A 99 14.09 11.12 -21.77
C GLY A 99 14.59 12.08 -20.69
N ALA A 100 15.74 12.72 -20.93
CA ALA A 100 15.95 14.17 -21.00
C ALA A 100 17.42 14.54 -20.72
N SER A 101 17.92 15.52 -21.45
CA SER A 101 19.21 16.18 -21.23
C SER A 101 19.20 16.96 -19.90
N ASN A 102 19.51 16.29 -18.77
CA ASN A 102 19.47 16.80 -17.38
C ASN A 102 18.05 17.22 -16.90
N PRO A 103 17.71 17.17 -15.57
CA PRO A 103 18.59 17.15 -14.39
C PRO A 103 18.27 16.13 -13.26
N LEU A 104 19.28 15.86 -12.41
CA LEU A 104 19.32 15.59 -10.95
C LEU A 104 18.24 14.80 -10.15
N ASP A 105 17.07 14.41 -10.67
CA ASP A 105 15.96 13.98 -9.80
C ASP A 105 15.43 12.54 -9.99
N ALA A 106 15.78 11.83 -11.08
CA ALA A 106 15.37 10.42 -11.26
C ALA A 106 16.23 9.65 -12.28
N TYR A 107 16.47 8.36 -12.00
CA TYR A 107 17.20 7.45 -12.92
C TYR A 107 16.35 6.90 -14.08
N ILE A 108 15.01 6.95 -13.99
CA ILE A 108 14.09 6.49 -15.04
C ILE A 108 12.87 7.41 -15.09
N THR A 109 12.63 8.08 -16.23
CA THR A 109 11.41 8.86 -16.48
C THR A 109 10.52 8.10 -17.46
N ILE A 110 9.30 7.75 -17.05
CA ILE A 110 8.31 7.07 -17.89
C ILE A 110 7.12 8.01 -18.10
N VAL A 111 7.11 8.71 -19.23
CA VAL A 111 5.99 9.57 -19.63
C VAL A 111 5.00 8.72 -20.42
N GLY A 112 3.78 8.62 -19.92
CA GLY A 112 2.70 8.02 -20.70
C GLY A 112 2.43 8.88 -21.95
N SER A 113 2.50 8.28 -23.15
CA SER A 113 2.11 8.96 -24.39
C SER A 113 0.59 8.87 -24.60
N GLY A 114 -0.09 10.01 -24.72
CA GLY A 114 -1.56 10.15 -24.71
C GLY A 114 -2.35 9.55 -25.89
N LEU A 115 -1.80 8.57 -26.64
CA LEU A 115 -2.47 7.91 -27.77
C LEU A 115 -2.62 6.39 -27.60
N SER A 116 -2.14 5.80 -26.50
CA SER A 116 -2.27 4.36 -26.26
C SER A 116 -2.79 4.13 -24.84
N TYR A 117 -3.96 3.49 -24.75
CA TYR A 117 -4.63 3.08 -23.52
C TYR A 117 -5.18 4.23 -22.65
N THR A 118 -5.94 5.14 -23.28
CA THR A 118 -6.82 6.07 -22.57
C THR A 118 -8.08 5.33 -22.11
N ASP A 119 -8.13 4.96 -20.84
CA ASP A 119 -9.42 4.87 -20.16
C ASP A 119 -9.64 6.21 -19.44
N SER A 120 -10.62 6.98 -19.90
CA SER A 120 -11.28 8.00 -19.10
C SER A 120 -10.38 8.94 -18.28
N GLY A 121 -9.27 9.43 -18.86
CA GLY A 121 -8.42 10.45 -18.24
C GLY A 121 -7.09 9.99 -17.65
N PHE A 122 -6.66 8.74 -17.85
CA PHE A 122 -5.33 8.26 -17.44
C PHE A 122 -4.50 7.74 -18.62
N THR A 123 -3.18 7.85 -18.51
CA THR A 123 -2.21 7.28 -19.46
C THR A 123 -1.39 6.19 -18.80
N SER A 124 -1.24 5.04 -19.47
CA SER A 124 -0.41 3.95 -18.97
C SER A 124 1.08 4.27 -19.09
N CYS A 125 1.75 4.38 -17.94
CA CYS A 125 3.20 4.55 -17.88
C CYS A 125 3.89 3.18 -17.83
N ILE A 126 3.48 2.29 -16.93
CA ILE A 126 4.04 0.94 -16.81
C ILE A 126 2.92 -0.08 -17.02
N ARG A 127 3.17 -1.09 -17.86
CA ARG A 127 2.25 -2.20 -18.11
C ARG A 127 2.99 -3.52 -17.92
N MET A 128 2.47 -4.37 -17.03
CA MET A 128 2.97 -5.71 -16.76
C MET A 128 1.90 -6.71 -17.20
N THR A 129 2.24 -7.67 -18.05
CA THR A 129 1.28 -8.63 -18.62
C THR A 129 1.82 -10.05 -18.45
N GLY A 130 1.01 -10.94 -17.85
CA GLY A 130 1.37 -12.35 -17.73
C GLY A 130 1.24 -13.11 -19.06
N PRO A 131 2.02 -14.17 -19.32
CA PRO A 131 2.00 -14.90 -20.59
C PRO A 131 0.82 -15.90 -20.74
N ASN A 132 -0.27 -15.73 -19.99
CA ASN A 132 -1.40 -16.68 -19.95
C ASN A 132 -2.41 -16.44 -21.08
N ALA A 133 -3.26 -17.43 -21.41
CA ALA A 133 -4.31 -17.29 -22.44
C ALA A 133 -5.30 -16.14 -22.16
N THR A 134 -5.55 -15.84 -20.88
CA THR A 134 -6.24 -14.63 -20.40
C THR A 134 -5.30 -13.87 -19.45
N PRO A 135 -4.40 -13.01 -19.96
CA PRO A 135 -3.44 -12.31 -19.14
C PRO A 135 -4.11 -11.43 -18.08
N VAL A 136 -3.61 -11.49 -16.85
CA VAL A 136 -3.82 -10.37 -15.90
C VAL A 136 -2.87 -9.26 -16.32
N ILE A 137 -3.41 -8.05 -16.41
CA ILE A 137 -2.67 -6.85 -16.78
C ILE A 137 -2.63 -5.95 -15.55
N GLY A 138 -1.43 -5.76 -15.00
CA GLY A 138 -1.16 -4.77 -13.96
C GLY A 138 -0.62 -3.49 -14.59
N ASN A 139 -1.06 -2.32 -14.12
CA ASN A 139 -0.54 -1.05 -14.62
C ASN A 139 -0.26 -0.04 -13.52
N ILE A 140 0.65 0.89 -13.86
CA ILE A 140 0.75 2.20 -13.24
C ILE A 140 0.30 3.21 -14.29
N LEU A 141 -0.74 3.97 -13.97
CA LEU A 141 -1.33 4.97 -14.86
C LEU A 141 -1.23 6.35 -14.20
N ILE A 142 -1.00 7.39 -14.99
CA ILE A 142 -0.94 8.79 -14.53
C ILE A 142 -2.05 9.58 -15.21
N SER A 143 -2.78 10.39 -14.44
CA SER A 143 -3.84 11.24 -14.97
C SER A 143 -3.32 12.19 -16.07
N ASN A 144 -4.07 12.31 -17.16
CA ASN A 144 -3.82 13.22 -18.28
C ASN A 144 -4.93 14.29 -18.44
N GLY A 145 -5.81 14.43 -17.44
CA GLY A 145 -6.94 15.34 -17.43
C GLY A 145 -6.96 16.29 -16.22
N SER A 146 -7.66 17.41 -16.36
CA SER A 146 -7.52 18.62 -15.54
C SER A 146 -8.28 18.65 -14.20
N SER A 147 -9.03 17.60 -13.82
CA SER A 147 -9.88 17.64 -12.60
C SER A 147 -9.51 16.64 -11.51
N ALA A 148 -8.62 15.68 -11.76
CA ALA A 148 -8.13 14.74 -10.75
C ALA A 148 -6.70 14.30 -11.09
N ASN A 149 -5.70 15.06 -10.61
CA ASN A 149 -4.30 14.71 -10.75
C ASN A 149 -3.95 13.55 -9.80
N ALA A 150 -4.10 12.32 -10.27
CA ALA A 150 -3.82 11.12 -9.49
C ALA A 150 -2.93 10.14 -10.27
N MET A 151 -2.29 9.24 -9.51
CA MET A 151 -1.69 8.02 -10.01
C MET A 151 -2.61 6.85 -9.66
N TRP A 152 -2.82 5.94 -10.61
CA TRP A 152 -3.50 4.68 -10.38
C TRP A 152 -2.49 3.54 -10.41
N ILE A 153 -2.61 2.62 -9.45
CA ILE A 153 -1.84 1.38 -9.39
C ILE A 153 -2.83 0.25 -9.19
N GLY A 154 -2.89 -0.71 -10.10
CA GLY A 154 -3.84 -1.81 -9.98
C GLY A 154 -3.82 -2.79 -11.14
N THR A 155 -4.91 -3.55 -11.28
CA THR A 155 -5.14 -4.45 -12.42
C THR A 155 -6.46 -4.11 -13.12
N HIS A 156 -6.57 -4.43 -14.41
CA HIS A 156 -7.77 -4.11 -15.21
C HIS A 156 -8.91 -5.13 -15.05
N THR A 157 -8.64 -6.33 -14.56
CA THR A 157 -9.60 -7.45 -14.62
C THR A 157 -9.62 -8.33 -13.38
N ASN A 158 -8.74 -8.09 -12.40
CA ASN A 158 -8.56 -8.99 -11.26
C ASN A 158 -8.20 -8.24 -9.97
N ASN A 159 -7.90 -8.99 -8.91
CA ASN A 159 -7.51 -8.46 -7.62
C ASN A 159 -6.11 -7.83 -7.65
N VAL A 160 -5.87 -6.83 -6.81
CA VAL A 160 -4.52 -6.38 -6.45
C VAL A 160 -4.07 -7.15 -5.21
N ILE A 161 -2.89 -7.75 -5.26
CA ILE A 161 -2.39 -8.63 -4.19
C ILE A 161 -1.03 -8.14 -3.72
N PHE A 162 -0.84 -8.09 -2.41
CA PHE A 162 0.43 -7.81 -1.76
C PHE A 162 0.86 -9.03 -0.96
N GLY A 163 2.12 -9.43 -1.10
CA GLY A 163 2.65 -10.63 -0.47
C GLY A 163 4.07 -10.45 0.04
N THR A 164 4.42 -11.24 1.05
CA THR A 164 5.77 -11.38 1.60
C THR A 164 6.00 -12.86 1.92
N ASN A 165 7.27 -13.31 1.88
CA ASN A 165 7.64 -14.70 2.12
C ASN A 165 6.79 -15.70 1.28
N SER A 166 6.69 -15.44 -0.02
CA SER A 166 5.95 -16.29 -0.99
C SER A 166 4.47 -16.53 -0.64
N SER A 167 3.83 -15.59 0.06
CA SER A 167 2.45 -15.72 0.55
C SER A 167 1.71 -14.39 0.48
N THR A 168 0.44 -14.45 0.10
CA THR A 168 -0.47 -13.29 0.11
C THR A 168 -0.74 -12.80 1.54
N LYS A 169 -0.58 -11.49 1.76
CA LYS A 169 -0.84 -10.82 3.04
C LYS A 169 -2.00 -9.83 2.96
N MET A 170 -2.19 -9.19 1.81
CA MET A 170 -3.29 -8.25 1.59
C MET A 170 -3.87 -8.44 0.19
N VAL A 171 -5.19 -8.34 0.06
CA VAL A 171 -5.91 -8.44 -1.22
C VAL A 171 -6.90 -7.29 -1.31
N LEU A 172 -6.82 -6.47 -2.37
CA LEU A 172 -7.92 -5.63 -2.81
C LEU A 172 -8.63 -6.38 -3.95
N THR A 173 -9.84 -6.85 -3.67
CA THR A 173 -10.60 -7.63 -4.65
C THR A 173 -11.14 -6.75 -5.78
N ALA A 174 -11.43 -7.34 -6.94
CA ALA A 174 -12.08 -6.65 -8.05
C ALA A 174 -13.47 -6.07 -7.68
N ALA A 175 -14.08 -6.54 -6.59
CA ALA A 175 -15.32 -6.01 -6.00
C ALA A 175 -15.10 -4.82 -5.04
N GLY A 176 -13.87 -4.33 -4.88
CA GLY A 176 -13.55 -3.17 -4.04
C GLY A 176 -13.44 -3.46 -2.53
N ARG A 177 -13.22 -4.72 -2.14
CA ARG A 177 -13.04 -5.11 -0.74
C ARG A 177 -11.59 -5.38 -0.41
N LEU A 178 -11.10 -4.80 0.69
CA LEU A 178 -9.76 -4.97 1.22
C LEU A 178 -9.72 -6.07 2.30
N GLY A 179 -9.00 -7.14 2.04
CA GLY A 179 -8.69 -8.20 3.00
C GLY A 179 -7.25 -8.09 3.50
N ILE A 180 -7.04 -8.12 4.81
CA ILE A 180 -5.71 -8.26 5.43
C ILE A 180 -5.68 -9.60 6.16
N GLY A 181 -4.79 -10.50 5.76
CA GLY A 181 -4.74 -11.88 6.29
C GLY A 181 -5.91 -12.77 5.86
N VAL A 182 -6.80 -12.30 4.99
CA VAL A 182 -7.97 -13.03 4.46
C VAL A 182 -8.07 -12.86 2.95
N GLY A 183 -8.22 -13.97 2.22
CA GLY A 183 -8.27 -13.97 0.74
C GLY A 183 -9.66 -13.69 0.16
N SER A 184 -10.71 -13.82 0.96
CA SER A 184 -12.11 -13.63 0.53
C SER A 184 -12.84 -12.74 1.54
N PRO A 185 -12.58 -11.42 1.55
CA PRO A 185 -13.18 -10.49 2.50
C PRO A 185 -14.71 -10.45 2.38
N SER A 186 -15.38 -10.64 3.51
CA SER A 186 -16.85 -10.69 3.62
C SER A 186 -17.50 -9.30 3.61
N CYS A 187 -16.72 -8.26 3.94
CA CYS A 187 -17.10 -6.87 4.00
C CYS A 187 -15.99 -5.97 3.37
N PRO A 188 -16.21 -4.65 3.21
CA PRO A 188 -15.23 -3.77 2.57
C PRO A 188 -13.83 -3.75 3.20
N LEU A 189 -13.73 -3.95 4.52
CA LEU A 189 -12.47 -4.14 5.23
C LEU A 189 -12.61 -5.36 6.15
N ASP A 190 -11.95 -6.45 5.80
CA ASP A 190 -11.93 -7.70 6.57
C ASP A 190 -10.49 -7.98 7.03
N VAL A 191 -10.26 -8.01 8.33
CA VAL A 191 -8.92 -8.18 8.92
C VAL A 191 -8.92 -9.46 9.73
N SER A 192 -8.21 -10.47 9.22
CA SER A 192 -8.02 -11.75 9.88
C SER A 192 -6.60 -11.86 10.41
N GLY A 193 -6.48 -12.13 11.72
CA GLY A 193 -5.22 -12.14 12.44
C GLY A 193 -5.16 -11.04 13.49
N SER A 194 -4.25 -11.21 14.44
CA SER A 194 -4.04 -10.28 15.54
C SER A 194 -2.63 -10.42 16.08
N VAL A 195 -2.13 -9.38 16.74
CA VAL A 195 -0.87 -9.42 17.48
C VAL A 195 -1.16 -9.07 18.94
N SER A 196 -0.53 -9.82 19.85
CA SER A 196 -0.57 -9.52 21.28
C SER A 196 0.17 -8.22 21.54
N SER A 197 -0.53 -7.23 22.10
CA SER A 197 0.00 -5.89 22.32
C SER A 197 -0.50 -5.36 23.66
N THR A 198 0.26 -4.43 24.23
CA THR A 198 -0.15 -3.69 25.40
C THR A 198 -0.79 -2.38 24.96
N ILE A 199 -2.06 -2.16 25.28
CA ILE A 199 -2.74 -0.85 25.07
C ILE A 199 -2.54 -0.01 26.33
N ASP A 200 -2.14 1.25 26.12
CA ASP A 200 -2.11 2.35 27.10
C ASP A 200 -1.48 2.07 28.46
N SER A 201 -0.15 2.13 28.54
CA SER A 201 0.56 2.30 29.82
C SER A 201 0.18 3.57 30.61
N ALA A 202 -0.75 4.39 30.10
CA ALA A 202 -1.26 5.63 30.68
C ALA A 202 -2.82 5.72 30.72
N GLY A 203 -3.54 4.61 30.49
CA GLY A 203 -4.90 4.42 31.00
C GLY A 203 -6.10 5.14 30.36
N SER A 204 -6.07 5.54 29.08
CA SER A 204 -7.17 6.33 28.47
C SER A 204 -7.89 5.68 27.29
N GLY A 205 -7.75 4.36 27.09
CA GLY A 205 -8.41 3.62 26.01
C GLY A 205 -9.67 2.91 26.48
N VAL A 206 -10.78 3.04 25.72
CA VAL A 206 -11.96 2.17 25.88
C VAL A 206 -11.81 0.97 24.96
N ALA A 207 -11.72 -0.21 25.56
CA ALA A 207 -11.62 -1.48 24.86
C ALA A 207 -12.94 -2.26 24.95
N TYR A 208 -13.48 -2.70 23.80
CA TYR A 208 -14.61 -3.63 23.74
C TYR A 208 -14.11 -5.00 23.28
N PHE A 209 -13.74 -5.87 24.22
CA PHE A 209 -13.30 -7.23 23.89
C PHE A 209 -14.10 -8.28 24.66
N THR A 210 -14.18 -9.48 24.07
CA THR A 210 -14.49 -10.69 24.82
C THR A 210 -13.18 -11.19 25.41
N ARG A 211 -12.96 -11.01 26.71
CA ARG A 211 -11.95 -11.81 27.41
C ARG A 211 -12.50 -13.23 27.54
N SER A 212 -11.67 -14.21 27.90
CA SER A 212 -12.07 -15.57 28.34
C SER A 212 -13.13 -15.61 29.47
N SER A 213 -13.71 -14.47 29.85
CA SER A 213 -14.57 -14.25 31.00
C SER A 213 -15.71 -13.24 30.72
N GLY A 214 -15.92 -12.79 29.47
CA GLY A 214 -17.05 -11.91 29.11
C GLY A 214 -16.66 -10.59 28.44
N LEU A 215 -17.68 -9.80 28.10
CA LEU A 215 -17.52 -8.43 27.60
C LEU A 215 -17.02 -7.57 28.75
N VAL A 216 -15.84 -6.97 28.59
CA VAL A 216 -15.35 -5.96 29.53
C VAL A 216 -15.18 -4.68 28.74
N SER A 217 -15.98 -3.65 29.05
CA SER A 217 -15.58 -2.27 28.80
C SER A 217 -14.59 -1.93 29.90
N THR A 218 -13.31 -1.96 29.56
CA THR A 218 -12.26 -1.64 30.52
C THR A 218 -11.49 -0.43 30.04
N ILE A 219 -11.12 0.39 31.02
CA ILE A 219 -10.25 1.55 30.90
C ILE A 219 -9.01 1.17 31.71
N GLY A 220 -7.81 1.30 31.13
CA GLY A 220 -6.56 0.98 31.80
C GLY A 220 -5.50 0.33 30.89
N PRO A 221 -4.27 0.10 31.40
CA PRO A 221 -3.24 -0.65 30.70
C PRO A 221 -3.68 -2.10 30.49
N LEU A 222 -3.90 -2.48 29.23
CA LEU A 222 -4.26 -3.84 28.86
C LEU A 222 -3.06 -4.53 28.27
N SER A 223 -2.39 -5.37 29.06
CA SER A 223 -1.24 -6.14 28.60
C SER A 223 -1.65 -7.46 27.92
N SER A 224 -0.87 -7.83 26.90
CA SER A 224 -0.99 -9.11 26.19
C SER A 224 -2.35 -9.38 25.53
N ILE A 225 -3.04 -8.35 25.04
CA ILE A 225 -4.32 -8.52 24.34
C ILE A 225 -4.11 -8.60 22.83
N ASN A 226 -4.87 -9.48 22.18
CA ASN A 226 -4.84 -9.63 20.73
C ASN A 226 -5.56 -8.48 20.05
N ILE A 227 -4.85 -7.72 19.21
CA ILE A 227 -5.39 -6.58 18.48
C ILE A 227 -5.25 -6.83 16.98
N SER A 228 -6.36 -6.67 16.24
CA SER A 228 -6.39 -6.68 14.78
C SER A 228 -6.33 -5.26 14.19
N ILE A 229 -6.98 -4.29 14.84
CA ILE A 229 -7.04 -2.88 14.40
C ILE A 229 -6.76 -1.99 15.61
N LYS A 230 -5.73 -1.13 15.51
CA LYS A 230 -5.38 -0.11 16.50
C LYS A 230 -5.44 1.26 15.84
N ALA A 231 -6.17 2.21 16.43
CA ALA A 231 -6.20 3.61 16.03
C ALA A 231 -5.66 4.48 17.16
N SER A 232 -4.72 5.38 16.87
CA SER A 232 -4.16 6.31 17.87
C SER A 232 -5.04 7.52 18.16
N ASN A 233 -6.17 7.64 17.45
CA ASN A 233 -7.16 8.71 17.58
C ASN A 233 -8.57 8.08 17.62
N ALA A 234 -9.62 8.91 17.51
CA ALA A 234 -11.00 8.44 17.53
C ALA A 234 -11.33 7.51 16.35
N PHE A 235 -12.16 6.50 16.63
CA PHE A 235 -12.87 5.72 15.62
C PHE A 235 -14.33 6.15 15.60
N LEU A 236 -14.82 6.65 14.46
CA LEU A 236 -16.22 7.03 14.29
C LEU A 236 -17.03 5.82 13.77
N ALA A 237 -17.91 5.29 14.62
CA ALA A 237 -18.90 4.29 14.20
C ALA A 237 -20.29 4.94 14.20
N GLY A 238 -20.86 5.17 13.01
CA GLY A 238 -22.18 5.80 12.87
C GLY A 238 -23.37 4.96 13.34
N SER A 239 -23.19 3.64 13.48
CA SER A 239 -24.25 2.72 13.94
C SER A 239 -23.85 1.97 15.21
N GLY A 240 -22.64 1.44 15.27
CA GLY A 240 -22.10 0.86 16.50
C GLY A 240 -21.18 -0.34 16.26
N PHE A 241 -20.90 -1.05 17.34
CA PHE A 241 -20.10 -2.26 17.38
C PHE A 241 -21.00 -3.45 17.72
N TYR A 242 -20.87 -4.54 16.96
CA TYR A 242 -21.56 -5.78 17.30
C TYR A 242 -20.76 -6.54 18.36
N THR A 243 -21.42 -6.84 19.47
CA THR A 243 -20.93 -7.78 20.48
C THR A 243 -21.86 -8.98 20.52
N THR A 244 -21.32 -10.18 20.76
CA THR A 244 -22.12 -11.41 20.82
C THR A 244 -22.06 -12.02 22.20
N SER A 245 -23.19 -12.58 22.64
CA SER A 245 -23.33 -13.24 23.93
C SER A 245 -24.16 -14.50 23.73
N ASP A 246 -23.49 -15.59 23.34
CA ASP A 246 -24.13 -16.87 23.07
C ASP A 246 -23.91 -17.86 24.22
N VAL A 247 -25.00 -18.49 24.68
CA VAL A 247 -24.97 -19.48 25.76
C VAL A 247 -24.05 -20.67 25.46
N ARG A 248 -23.90 -21.05 24.20
CA ARG A 248 -23.02 -22.16 23.77
C ARG A 248 -21.54 -21.81 23.89
N ARG A 249 -21.21 -20.53 24.09
CA ARG A 249 -19.84 -20.04 24.31
C ARG A 249 -19.60 -19.60 25.75
N LYS A 250 -20.55 -19.86 26.65
CA LYS A 250 -20.52 -19.48 28.05
C LYS A 250 -20.91 -20.70 28.90
N LYS A 251 -20.51 -20.72 30.16
CA LYS A 251 -20.84 -21.79 31.12
C LYS A 251 -20.91 -21.23 32.53
N ASP A 252 -21.30 -22.07 33.49
CA ASP A 252 -21.30 -21.75 34.93
C ASP A 252 -22.20 -20.54 35.27
N PHE A 253 -23.40 -20.52 34.71
CA PHE A 253 -24.40 -19.48 34.99
C PHE A 253 -24.91 -19.63 36.43
N ALA A 254 -24.71 -18.59 37.24
CA ALA A 254 -25.25 -18.47 38.59
C ALA A 254 -26.14 -17.23 38.68
N GLU A 255 -27.14 -17.28 39.56
CA GLU A 255 -28.01 -16.14 39.81
C GLU A 255 -27.23 -15.01 40.50
N LEU A 256 -27.50 -13.78 40.10
CA LEU A 256 -26.98 -12.60 40.80
C LEU A 256 -27.68 -12.46 42.15
N SER A 257 -26.90 -12.46 43.22
CA SER A 257 -27.42 -12.31 44.58
C SER A 257 -28.07 -10.93 44.79
N ASP A 258 -29.16 -10.93 45.57
CA ASP A 258 -30.00 -9.76 45.82
C ASP A 258 -29.24 -8.63 46.55
N ASP A 259 -28.34 -8.99 47.48
CA ASP A 259 -27.50 -8.06 48.24
C ASP A 259 -26.57 -7.24 47.32
N VAL A 260 -26.05 -7.85 46.26
CA VAL A 260 -25.21 -7.18 45.26
C VAL A 260 -26.02 -6.15 44.47
N ALA A 261 -27.29 -6.44 44.17
CA ALA A 261 -28.17 -5.50 43.52
C ALA A 261 -28.64 -4.40 44.48
N ASP A 262 -28.93 -4.73 45.74
CA ASP A 262 -29.36 -3.79 46.78
C ASP A 262 -28.31 -2.73 47.10
N ALA A 263 -27.03 -3.05 46.92
CA ALA A 263 -25.96 -2.08 46.98
C ALA A 263 -26.18 -0.87 46.06
N MET A 264 -26.87 -1.03 44.91
CA MET A 264 -27.23 0.10 44.03
C MET A 264 -28.20 1.10 44.68
N LEU A 265 -28.98 0.68 45.68
CA LEU A 265 -29.88 1.57 46.41
C LEU A 265 -29.14 2.52 47.37
N SER A 266 -27.86 2.24 47.66
CA SER A 266 -27.01 3.07 48.53
C SER A 266 -26.31 4.22 47.80
N VAL A 267 -26.46 4.29 46.48
CA VAL A 267 -25.74 5.25 45.61
C VAL A 267 -26.71 6.01 44.72
N SER A 268 -26.38 7.25 44.38
CA SER A 268 -27.19 8.12 43.53
C SER A 268 -26.39 8.65 42.36
N PRO A 269 -26.98 8.73 41.14
CA PRO A 269 -26.33 9.41 40.03
C PRO A 269 -26.22 10.91 40.33
N VAL A 270 -25.18 11.52 39.78
CA VAL A 270 -24.84 12.93 39.98
C VAL A 270 -24.61 13.63 38.63
N LEU A 271 -24.64 14.95 38.68
CA LEU A 271 -24.22 15.81 37.60
C LEU A 271 -22.81 16.35 37.91
N TYR A 272 -21.89 16.32 36.94
CA TYR A 272 -20.51 16.72 37.15
C TYR A 272 -19.90 17.44 35.94
N ARG A 273 -18.77 18.11 36.16
CA ARG A 273 -17.85 18.63 35.13
C ARG A 273 -16.45 18.15 35.46
N TYR A 274 -15.60 17.99 34.44
CA TYR A 274 -14.19 17.70 34.69
C TYR A 274 -13.51 18.93 35.31
N LYS A 275 -12.50 18.71 36.17
CA LYS A 275 -11.73 19.80 36.80
C LYS A 275 -11.06 20.75 35.77
N THR A 276 -10.84 20.28 34.54
CA THR A 276 -10.27 21.04 33.42
C THR A 276 -11.28 21.88 32.63
N GLN A 277 -12.58 21.73 32.89
CA GLN A 277 -13.65 22.39 32.15
C GLN A 277 -14.14 23.66 32.85
N THR A 278 -14.57 24.64 32.05
CA THR A 278 -15.11 25.91 32.52
C THR A 278 -16.56 25.79 33.03
N ASP A 279 -17.02 26.81 33.75
CA ASP A 279 -18.42 26.95 34.22
C ASP A 279 -19.47 27.08 33.11
N SER A 280 -19.03 27.41 31.90
CA SER A 280 -19.90 27.44 30.72
C SER A 280 -20.15 26.06 30.10
N THR A 281 -19.40 25.03 30.49
CA THR A 281 -19.60 23.67 29.96
C THR A 281 -20.88 23.06 30.59
N PRO A 282 -21.77 22.40 29.83
CA PRO A 282 -22.91 21.71 30.42
C PRO A 282 -22.48 20.61 31.38
N LEU A 283 -23.27 20.41 32.45
CA LEU A 283 -23.08 19.29 33.37
C LEU A 283 -23.31 17.96 32.65
N GLN A 284 -22.48 16.98 32.99
CA GLN A 284 -22.56 15.60 32.49
C GLN A 284 -23.17 14.70 33.55
N LEU A 285 -24.01 13.74 33.13
CA LEU A 285 -24.63 12.75 34.02
C LEU A 285 -23.68 11.57 34.24
N GLY A 286 -23.55 11.12 35.49
CA GLY A 286 -22.79 9.91 35.81
C GLY A 286 -22.82 9.55 37.29
N TYR A 287 -21.81 8.81 37.74
CA TYR A 287 -21.59 8.47 39.15
C TYR A 287 -20.20 8.92 39.60
N ARG A 288 -20.05 9.19 40.91
CA ARG A 288 -18.73 9.24 41.53
C ARG A 288 -18.27 7.81 41.80
N ALA A 289 -17.11 7.43 41.28
CA ALA A 289 -16.59 6.07 41.45
C ALA A 289 -16.38 5.72 42.92
N GLN A 290 -15.96 6.70 43.74
CA GLN A 290 -15.78 6.55 45.18
C GLN A 290 -17.07 6.16 45.91
N ASP A 291 -18.21 6.76 45.55
CA ASP A 291 -19.50 6.41 46.17
C ASP A 291 -19.87 4.95 45.87
N LEU A 292 -19.60 4.49 44.65
CA LEU A 292 -19.82 3.10 44.25
C LEU A 292 -18.91 2.15 45.05
N ILE A 293 -17.66 2.52 45.31
CA ILE A 293 -16.74 1.75 46.16
C ILE A 293 -17.28 1.68 47.60
N LYS A 294 -17.70 2.80 48.19
CA LYS A 294 -18.31 2.85 49.54
C LYS A 294 -19.55 1.97 49.63
N GLY A 295 -20.36 1.96 48.59
CA GLY A 295 -21.54 1.10 48.44
C GLY A 295 -21.24 -0.38 48.20
N ARG A 296 -19.96 -0.82 48.20
CA ARG A 296 -19.52 -2.19 47.89
C ARG A 296 -19.81 -2.64 46.45
N LEU A 297 -19.95 -1.70 45.53
CA LEU A 297 -20.16 -1.94 44.09
C LEU A 297 -18.83 -2.01 43.32
N THR A 298 -17.80 -2.63 43.89
CA THR A 298 -16.45 -2.68 43.28
C THR A 298 -16.42 -3.45 41.95
N HIS A 299 -17.40 -4.33 41.70
CA HIS A 299 -17.50 -5.12 40.47
C HIS A 299 -17.89 -4.31 39.22
N VAL A 300 -18.43 -3.09 39.40
CA VAL A 300 -18.68 -2.12 38.31
C VAL A 300 -17.57 -1.07 38.20
N ILE A 301 -16.47 -1.22 38.95
CA ILE A 301 -15.33 -0.31 38.90
C ILE A 301 -14.15 -1.01 38.24
N ASN A 302 -13.52 -0.32 37.30
CA ASN A 302 -12.20 -0.66 36.78
C ASN A 302 -11.15 0.19 37.50
N PHE A 303 -10.02 -0.44 37.81
CA PHE A 303 -8.89 0.15 38.51
C PHE A 303 -7.72 0.28 37.55
N THR A 304 -7.18 1.49 37.44
CA THR A 304 -6.12 1.85 36.48
C THR A 304 -4.98 2.51 37.20
N ASP A 305 -3.77 1.97 37.09
CA ASP A 305 -2.58 2.64 37.63
C ASP A 305 -2.28 3.92 36.84
N VAL A 306 -2.15 5.05 37.54
CA VAL A 306 -1.84 6.38 36.97
C VAL A 306 -0.81 7.06 37.85
N ASN A 307 0.28 7.54 37.25
CA ASN A 307 1.34 8.24 37.98
C ASN A 307 0.85 9.56 38.56
N ASP A 308 1.35 9.89 39.75
CA ASP A 308 1.18 11.19 40.40
C ASP A 308 -0.28 11.58 40.69
N LEU A 309 -1.17 10.58 40.86
CA LEU A 309 -2.55 10.83 41.26
C LEU A 309 -2.64 10.96 42.80
N PRO A 310 -3.04 12.13 43.33
CA PRO A 310 -3.10 12.36 44.76
C PRO A 310 -4.29 11.62 45.41
N ILE A 311 -4.14 11.29 46.69
CA ILE A 311 -5.24 10.81 47.54
C ILE A 311 -6.05 12.03 47.98
N GLU A 312 -7.34 12.10 47.63
CA GLU A 312 -8.26 13.16 48.08
C GLU A 312 -9.13 12.67 49.25
N ASP A 313 -9.58 11.41 49.21
CA ASP A 313 -10.32 10.74 50.28
C ASP A 313 -9.56 9.49 50.78
N PRO A 314 -8.89 9.56 51.96
CA PRO A 314 -8.08 8.46 52.48
C PRO A 314 -8.81 7.16 52.75
N GLU A 315 -10.15 7.17 52.85
CA GLU A 315 -10.93 5.96 53.12
C GLU A 315 -11.15 5.09 51.87
N VAL A 316 -11.10 5.70 50.68
CA VAL A 316 -11.46 5.02 49.42
C VAL A 316 -10.45 5.21 48.30
N ASP A 317 -9.69 6.30 48.28
CA ASP A 317 -8.68 6.54 47.27
C ASP A 317 -7.41 5.75 47.57
N THR A 318 -6.86 5.14 46.54
CA THR A 318 -5.60 4.40 46.55
C THR A 318 -4.57 5.22 45.77
N ALA A 319 -3.40 5.45 46.36
CA ALA A 319 -2.34 6.21 45.71
C ALA A 319 -2.02 5.66 44.31
N ASN A 320 -1.90 6.56 43.33
CA ASN A 320 -1.61 6.23 41.93
C ASN A 320 -2.64 5.30 41.25
N VAL A 321 -3.89 5.25 41.71
CA VAL A 321 -4.94 4.46 41.07
C VAL A 321 -6.14 5.33 40.71
N GLN A 322 -6.43 5.42 39.41
CA GLN A 322 -7.65 6.01 38.88
C GLN A 322 -8.78 4.98 38.82
N TYR A 323 -9.98 5.41 39.21
CA TYR A 323 -11.20 4.60 39.11
C TYR A 323 -12.03 5.01 37.91
N SER A 324 -12.63 4.02 37.25
CA SER A 324 -13.58 4.27 36.17
C SER A 324 -14.77 3.33 36.24
N VAL A 325 -15.95 3.87 35.94
CA VAL A 325 -17.22 3.15 36.08
C VAL A 325 -17.54 2.39 34.79
N ASP A 326 -17.81 1.09 34.91
CA ASP A 326 -18.33 0.25 33.84
C ASP A 326 -19.86 0.31 33.82
N TYR A 327 -20.38 1.34 33.16
CA TYR A 327 -21.82 1.55 33.00
C TYR A 327 -22.55 0.37 32.34
N SER A 328 -21.84 -0.47 31.56
CA SER A 328 -22.45 -1.65 30.92
C SER A 328 -22.83 -2.75 31.91
N LYS A 329 -22.20 -2.79 33.08
CA LYS A 329 -22.56 -3.71 34.17
C LYS A 329 -23.65 -3.14 35.08
N VAL A 330 -23.70 -1.82 35.25
CA VAL A 330 -24.69 -1.13 36.08
C VAL A 330 -26.12 -1.47 35.62
N VAL A 331 -26.37 -1.51 34.31
CA VAL A 331 -27.69 -1.86 33.77
C VAL A 331 -28.16 -3.26 34.18
N CYS A 332 -27.25 -4.23 34.34
CA CYS A 332 -27.60 -5.58 34.80
C CYS A 332 -28.07 -5.58 36.26
N LEU A 333 -27.41 -4.80 37.13
CA LEU A 333 -27.81 -4.66 38.53
C LEU A 333 -29.16 -3.95 38.65
N LEU A 334 -29.34 -2.85 37.91
CA LEU A 334 -30.60 -2.13 37.84
C LEU A 334 -31.74 -3.02 37.36
N HIS A 335 -31.50 -3.90 36.37
CA HIS A 335 -32.49 -4.85 35.89
C HIS A 335 -32.91 -5.84 37.00
N LYS A 336 -31.96 -6.38 37.79
CA LYS A 336 -32.29 -7.27 38.93
C LYS A 336 -33.14 -6.55 39.99
N LEU A 337 -32.84 -5.27 40.29
CA LEU A 337 -33.67 -4.45 41.18
C LEU A 337 -35.08 -4.27 40.63
N VAL A 338 -35.23 -3.97 39.33
CA VAL A 338 -36.53 -3.81 38.68
C VAL A 338 -37.36 -5.09 38.76
N LEU A 339 -36.76 -6.26 38.53
CA LEU A 339 -37.43 -7.56 38.66
C LEU A 339 -37.96 -7.79 40.08
N ARG A 340 -37.16 -7.44 41.11
CA ARG A 340 -37.56 -7.58 42.51
C ARG A 340 -38.65 -6.61 42.92
N GLN A 341 -38.55 -5.35 42.50
CA GLN A 341 -39.58 -4.34 42.74
C GLN A 341 -40.91 -4.76 42.11
N GLN A 342 -40.88 -5.31 40.89
CA GLN A 342 -42.07 -5.82 40.23
C GLN A 342 -42.71 -6.98 41.03
N PHE A 343 -41.89 -7.92 41.51
CA PHE A 343 -42.37 -9.01 42.37
C PHE A 343 -43.06 -8.50 43.65
N GLN A 344 -42.44 -7.55 44.36
CA GLN A 344 -43.01 -6.96 45.59
C GLN A 344 -44.33 -6.22 45.30
N ILE A 345 -44.42 -5.49 44.19
CA ILE A 345 -45.65 -4.82 43.77
C ILE A 345 -46.77 -5.82 43.53
N ASP A 346 -46.47 -6.96 42.91
CA ASP A 346 -47.47 -7.98 42.61
C ASP A 346 -47.96 -8.70 43.88
N GLU A 347 -47.07 -8.97 44.85
CA GLU A 347 -47.47 -9.45 46.18
C GLU A 347 -48.40 -8.47 46.89
N LEU A 348 -48.03 -7.18 46.94
CA LEU A 348 -48.85 -6.13 47.56
C LEU A 348 -50.23 -6.03 46.92
N LYS A 349 -50.32 -6.10 45.59
CA LYS A 349 -51.61 -6.10 44.86
C LYS A 349 -52.46 -7.32 45.21
N ASN A 350 -51.86 -8.50 45.37
CA ASN A 350 -52.58 -9.71 45.75
C ASN A 350 -53.11 -9.62 47.19
N MET A 351 -52.30 -9.10 48.12
CA MET A 351 -52.75 -8.83 49.48
C MET A 351 -53.91 -7.83 49.50
N LEU A 352 -53.83 -6.75 48.73
CA LEU A 352 -54.88 -5.75 48.65
C LEU A 352 -56.19 -6.35 48.10
N LYS A 353 -56.11 -7.24 47.10
CA LYS A 353 -57.29 -7.94 46.56
C LYS A 353 -57.94 -8.85 47.59
N LEU A 354 -57.15 -9.55 48.42
CA LEU A 354 -57.69 -10.35 49.51
C LEU A 354 -58.39 -9.51 50.58
N PHE A 355 -57.98 -8.25 50.77
CA PHE A 355 -58.61 -7.32 51.71
C PHE A 355 -59.90 -6.66 51.18
N LEU A 356 -60.14 -6.72 49.87
CA LEU A 356 -61.29 -6.11 49.19
C LEU A 356 -62.43 -7.10 48.88
N ILE A 357 -62.30 -8.36 49.36
CA ILE A 357 -63.31 -9.43 49.30
C ILE A 357 -63.79 -9.68 50.74
#